data_AF-A0A975BWX8-F1
#
_entry.id   AF-A0A975BWX8-F1
#
_cell.length_a   1.000
_cell.length_b   1.000
_cell.length_c   1.000
_cell.angle_alpha   90.00
_cell.angle_beta   90.00
_cell.angle_gamma   90.00
#
_symmetry.space_group_name_H-M   'P 1'
#
loop_
_entity.id
_entity.type
_entity.pdbx_description
1 polymer ?
#
loop_
_entity_poly.entity_id
_entity_poly.type
_entity_poly.pdbx_seq_one_letter_code
_entity_poly.pdbx_strand_id
1 'polypeptide(L)'
;MKKKLLIVFLLFIFVLLSVSGYIIFELGNDHLYQEISISITSQLSEHEQHNFDMSGVILILTRLRNHMIFVMAVVLLFVIFTMFFFIRNIMKPLDDMAKAAKKMADGRLDEIIPVRTHDEIGKIGERINDLAMNLQEILLHIWSHTTCSKAILDQIDEIIRSQKSRPTEDCSSGIPLQLQEDVQSVRENIEDMQDMVQSFDAFYDIRLKDGKIVET
;
A
#
# COMPACT_ATOMS: atom_id res chain seq x y z
N MET A 1 1.11 8.96 6.74
CA MET A 1 1.66 7.74 7.37
C MET A 1 3.18 7.83 7.62
N LYS A 2 4.01 8.05 6.58
CA LYS A 2 5.50 8.14 6.69
C LYS A 2 6.02 9.07 7.79
N LYS A 3 5.48 10.29 7.90
CA LYS A 3 5.87 11.27 8.95
C LYS A 3 5.58 10.76 10.37
N LYS A 4 4.43 10.12 10.59
CA LYS A 4 4.04 9.56 11.89
C LYS A 4 4.97 8.41 12.31
N LEU A 5 5.31 7.53 11.37
CA LEU A 5 6.26 6.44 11.63
C LEU A 5 7.66 6.97 11.95
N LEU A 6 8.14 7.96 11.19
CA LEU A 6 9.44 8.58 11.44
C LEU A 6 9.52 9.16 12.85
N ILE A 7 8.45 9.83 13.30
CA ILE A 7 8.34 10.35 14.68
C ILE A 7 8.47 9.22 15.72
N VAL A 8 7.81 8.07 15.50
CA VAL A 8 7.90 6.93 16.43
C VAL A 8 9.31 6.36 16.50
N PHE A 9 9.98 6.16 15.36
CA PHE A 9 11.38 5.70 15.35
C PHE A 9 12.32 6.73 15.97
N LEU A 10 12.11 8.02 15.72
CA LEU A 10 12.90 9.10 16.31
C LEU A 10 12.73 9.14 17.84
N LEU A 11 11.51 8.92 18.34
CA LEU A 11 11.24 8.81 19.77
C LEU A 11 11.97 7.60 20.37
N PHE A 12 11.95 6.45 19.67
CA PHE A 12 12.66 5.25 20.12
C PHE A 12 14.18 5.47 20.18
N ILE A 13 14.75 6.10 19.14
CA ILE A 13 16.17 6.49 19.11
C ILE A 13 16.48 7.48 20.23
N PHE A 14 15.61 8.46 20.48
CA PHE A 14 15.79 9.42 21.55
C PHE A 14 15.83 8.75 22.94
N VAL A 15 14.91 7.82 23.20
CA VAL A 15 14.91 7.04 24.45
C VAL A 15 16.19 6.21 24.58
N LEU A 16 16.62 5.53 23.50
CA LEU A 16 17.86 4.76 23.48
C LEU A 16 19.09 5.63 23.76
N LEU A 17 19.16 6.81 23.14
CA LEU A 17 20.26 7.75 23.36
C LEU A 17 20.23 8.34 24.77
N SER A 18 19.06 8.62 25.32
CA SER A 18 18.91 9.14 26.68
C SER A 18 19.40 8.13 27.72
N VAL A 19 18.91 6.89 27.65
CA VAL A 19 19.31 5.81 28.57
C VAL A 19 20.80 5.52 28.45
N SER A 20 21.30 5.40 27.22
CA SER A 20 22.71 5.09 27.01
C SER A 20 23.63 6.25 27.39
N GLY A 21 23.22 7.49 27.13
CA GLY A 21 23.93 8.69 27.54
C GLY A 21 24.04 8.80 29.05
N TYR A 22 22.96 8.50 29.78
CA TYR A 22 22.96 8.43 31.24
C TYR A 22 23.99 7.41 31.76
N ILE A 23 24.00 6.18 31.21
CA ILE A 23 24.93 5.13 31.63
C ILE A 23 26.39 5.51 31.35
N ILE A 24 26.68 6.08 30.17
CA ILE A 24 28.05 6.50 29.80
C ILE A 24 28.52 7.65 30.70
N PHE A 25 27.63 8.58 31.02
CA PHE A 25 27.92 9.69 31.93
C PHE A 25 28.22 9.19 33.34
N GLU A 26 27.39 8.28 33.88
CA GLU A 26 27.55 7.70 35.21
C GLU A 26 28.88 6.93 35.33
N LEU A 27 29.21 6.08 34.35
CA LEU A 27 30.48 5.32 34.33
C LEU A 27 31.71 6.19 34.03
N GLY A 28 31.52 7.40 33.51
CA GLY A 28 32.58 8.36 33.24
C GLY A 28 32.84 9.34 34.39
N ASN A 29 32.00 9.33 35.43
CA ASN A 29 32.01 10.35 36.48
C ASN A 29 33.10 10.06 37.52
N ASP A 30 33.97 11.04 37.77
CA ASP A 30 35.06 10.95 38.78
C ASP A 30 34.54 10.64 40.19
N HIS A 31 33.32 11.10 40.51
CA HIS A 31 32.67 10.80 41.79
C HIS A 31 32.42 9.31 42.00
N LEU A 32 32.03 8.58 40.94
CA LEU A 32 31.82 7.13 41.02
C LEU A 32 33.14 6.40 41.30
N TYR A 33 34.24 6.83 40.66
CA TYR A 33 35.57 6.29 40.95
C TYR A 33 35.99 6.56 42.40
N GLN A 34 35.70 7.76 42.92
CA GLN A 34 35.97 8.10 44.32
C GLN A 34 35.13 7.27 45.30
N GLU A 35 33.82 7.12 45.07
CA GLU A 35 32.95 6.30 45.92
C GLU A 35 33.39 4.84 45.96
N ILE A 36 33.72 4.26 44.79
CA ILE A 36 34.27 2.91 44.71
C ILE A 36 35.60 2.81 45.46
N SER A 37 36.48 3.83 45.34
CA SER A 37 37.77 3.85 46.05
C SER A 37 37.62 3.86 47.56
N ILE A 38 36.72 4.68 48.10
CA ILE A 38 36.47 4.77 49.54
C ILE A 38 35.82 3.48 50.05
N SER A 39 34.86 2.94 49.29
CA SER A 39 34.15 1.71 49.65
C SER A 39 35.09 0.51 49.74
N ILE A 40 36.00 0.34 48.77
CA ILE A 40 36.96 -0.77 48.76
C ILE A 40 38.04 -0.57 49.82
N THR A 41 38.60 0.64 49.92
CA THR A 41 39.68 0.94 50.87
C THR A 41 39.19 0.76 52.32
N SER A 42 37.94 1.14 52.63
CA SER A 42 37.38 0.98 53.99
C SER A 42 37.16 -0.47 54.45
N GLN A 43 37.16 -1.44 53.52
CA GLN A 43 37.02 -2.87 53.84
C GLN A 43 38.36 -3.61 54.00
N LEU A 44 39.47 -2.95 53.67
CA LEU A 44 40.83 -3.51 53.78
C LEU A 44 41.45 -3.19 55.13
N SER A 45 42.32 -4.08 55.62
CA SER A 45 43.14 -3.81 56.81
C SER A 45 44.13 -2.66 56.51
N GLU A 46 44.51 -1.84 57.51
CA GLU A 46 45.46 -0.71 57.33
C GLU A 46 46.75 -1.12 56.60
N HIS A 47 47.26 -2.33 56.83
CA HIS A 47 48.45 -2.87 56.16
C HIS A 47 48.23 -3.20 54.67
N GLU A 48 47.00 -3.53 54.27
CA GLU A 48 46.63 -3.84 52.88
C GLU A 48 46.26 -2.58 52.09
N GLN A 49 45.72 -1.55 52.76
CA GLN A 49 45.40 -0.25 52.15
C GLN A 49 46.63 0.40 51.50
N HIS A 50 47.80 0.30 52.13
CA HIS A 50 49.04 0.94 51.64
C HIS A 50 49.55 0.34 50.32
N ASN A 51 49.20 -0.92 50.02
CA ASN A 51 49.64 -1.62 48.82
C ASN A 51 48.53 -1.80 47.77
N PHE A 52 47.33 -1.25 48.00
CA PHE A 52 46.19 -1.43 47.11
C PHE A 52 46.29 -0.50 45.88
N ASP A 53 46.43 -1.11 44.69
CA ASP A 53 46.52 -0.39 43.42
C ASP A 53 45.16 -0.26 42.74
N MET A 54 44.70 0.99 42.58
CA MET A 54 43.44 1.29 41.90
C MET A 54 43.51 1.28 40.37
N SER A 55 44.71 1.20 39.80
CA SER A 55 44.91 1.21 38.34
C SER A 55 44.18 0.04 37.66
N GLY A 56 44.14 -1.12 38.30
CA GLY A 56 43.41 -2.30 37.82
C GLY A 56 41.89 -2.09 37.76
N VAL A 57 41.30 -1.45 38.77
CA VAL A 57 39.85 -1.17 38.82
C VAL A 57 39.45 -0.14 37.76
N ILE A 58 40.23 0.93 37.60
CA ILE A 58 40.01 1.96 36.58
C ILE A 58 40.09 1.35 35.16
N LEU A 59 41.03 0.42 34.93
CA LEU A 59 41.15 -0.29 33.66
C LEU A 59 39.89 -1.12 33.35
N ILE A 60 39.34 -1.82 34.36
CA ILE A 60 38.12 -2.62 34.20
C ILE A 60 36.92 -1.72 33.89
N LEU A 61 36.73 -0.63 34.63
CA LEU A 61 35.64 0.33 34.42
C LEU A 61 35.71 0.98 33.03
N THR A 62 36.90 1.36 32.59
CA THR A 62 37.13 1.94 31.26
C THR A 62 36.82 0.92 30.15
N ARG A 63 37.20 -0.36 30.37
CA ARG A 63 36.89 -1.45 29.43
C ARG A 63 35.38 -1.71 29.34
N LEU A 64 34.67 -1.72 30.48
CA LEU A 64 33.21 -1.86 30.53
C LEU A 64 32.52 -0.71 29.79
N ARG A 65 32.93 0.54 30.04
CA ARG A 65 32.43 1.72 29.31
C ARG A 65 32.60 1.57 27.80
N ASN A 66 33.80 1.20 27.33
CA ASN A 66 34.04 1.02 25.90
C ASN A 66 33.21 -0.12 25.29
N HIS A 67 33.01 -1.21 26.03
CA HIS A 67 32.15 -2.31 25.58
C HIS A 67 30.68 -1.85 25.43
N MET A 68 30.16 -1.09 26.40
CA MET A 68 28.81 -0.51 26.34
C MET A 68 28.65 0.47 25.16
N ILE A 69 29.65 1.32 24.90
CA ILE A 69 29.65 2.23 23.75
C ILE A 69 29.58 1.44 22.43
N PHE A 70 30.36 0.36 22.32
CA PHE A 70 30.35 -0.51 21.15
C PHE A 70 28.97 -1.17 20.96
N VAL A 71 28.39 -1.75 22.01
CA VAL A 71 27.04 -2.34 21.95
C VAL A 71 26.00 -1.30 21.53
N MET A 72 26.06 -0.09 22.09
CA MET A 72 25.16 1.01 21.70
C MET A 72 25.28 1.35 20.22
N ALA A 73 26.50 1.45 19.68
CA ALA A 73 26.72 1.74 18.27
C ALA A 73 26.10 0.66 17.37
N VAL A 74 26.23 -0.62 17.75
CA VAL A 74 25.62 -1.74 17.03
C VAL A 74 24.09 -1.68 17.09
N VAL A 75 23.51 -1.40 18.27
CA VAL A 75 22.06 -1.26 18.43
C VAL A 75 21.52 -0.09 17.60
N LEU A 76 22.22 1.05 17.59
CA LEU A 76 21.82 2.21 16.79
C LEU A 76 21.80 1.87 15.29
N LEU A 77 22.85 1.20 14.80
CA LEU A 77 22.93 0.75 13.41
C LEU A 77 21.79 -0.22 13.08
N PHE A 78 21.48 -1.16 13.99
CA PHE A 78 20.37 -2.09 13.84
C PHE A 78 19.01 -1.37 13.76
N VAL A 79 18.77 -0.35 14.59
CA VAL A 79 17.53 0.44 14.54
C VAL A 79 17.40 1.18 13.21
N ILE A 80 18.48 1.80 12.71
CA ILE A 80 18.49 2.47 11.41
C ILE A 80 18.21 1.47 10.27
N PHE A 81 18.86 0.30 10.32
CA PHE A 81 18.68 -0.76 9.34
C PHE A 81 17.24 -1.29 9.31
N THR A 82 16.67 -1.62 10.47
CA THR A 82 15.28 -2.09 10.59
C THR A 82 14.28 -1.03 10.14
N MET A 83 14.51 0.25 10.47
CA MET A 83 13.69 1.36 9.97
C MET A 83 13.68 1.42 8.44
N PHE A 84 14.86 1.35 7.81
CA PHE A 84 14.97 1.34 6.35
C PHE A 84 14.23 0.15 5.73
N PHE A 85 14.39 -1.04 6.30
CA PHE A 85 13.71 -2.26 5.87
C PHE A 85 12.18 -2.12 5.98
N PHE A 86 11.67 -1.62 7.10
CA PHE A 86 10.23 -1.45 7.35
C PHE A 86 9.60 -0.45 6.37
N ILE A 87 10.28 0.67 6.10
CA ILE A 87 9.79 1.67 5.14
C ILE A 87 9.71 1.08 3.73
N ARG A 88 10.73 0.32 3.32
CA ARG A 88 10.84 -0.19 1.95
C ARG A 88 9.90 -1.37 1.69
N ASN A 89 9.73 -2.27 2.65
CA ASN A 89 9.02 -3.53 2.45
C ASN A 89 7.56 -3.52 2.92
N ILE A 90 7.19 -2.60 3.83
CA ILE A 90 5.81 -2.54 4.34
C ILE A 90 5.19 -1.20 3.96
N MET A 91 5.85 -0.11 4.33
CA MET A 91 5.23 1.22 4.25
C MET A 91 5.05 1.70 2.81
N LYS A 92 6.01 1.39 1.91
CA LYS A 92 5.93 1.77 0.50
C LYS A 92 4.87 0.94 -0.26
N PRO A 93 4.87 -0.41 -0.20
CA PRO A 93 3.79 -1.19 -0.81
C PRO A 93 2.40 -0.80 -0.32
N LEU A 94 2.22 -0.51 0.97
CA LEU A 94 0.93 -0.10 1.52
C LEU A 94 0.46 1.28 0.98
N ASP A 95 1.40 2.22 0.80
CA ASP A 95 1.14 3.52 0.18
C ASP A 95 0.79 3.39 -1.31
N ASP A 96 1.42 2.44 -2.01
CA ASP A 96 1.15 2.15 -3.42
C ASP A 96 -0.22 1.48 -3.58
N MET A 97 -0.56 0.50 -2.73
CA MET A 97 -1.90 -0.12 -2.69
C MET A 97 -3.00 0.89 -2.39
N ALA A 98 -2.80 1.78 -1.41
CA ALA A 98 -3.78 2.80 -1.08
C ALA A 98 -4.04 3.77 -2.26
N LYS A 99 -3.00 4.10 -3.03
CA LYS A 99 -3.15 4.91 -4.24
C LYS A 99 -3.88 4.15 -5.35
N ALA A 100 -3.53 2.89 -5.57
CA ALA A 100 -4.19 2.06 -6.56
C ALA A 100 -5.67 1.88 -6.23
N ALA A 101 -6.00 1.55 -4.98
CA ALA A 101 -7.39 1.45 -4.52
C ALA A 101 -8.17 2.76 -4.70
N LYS A 102 -7.53 3.93 -4.46
CA LYS A 102 -8.14 5.22 -4.73
C LYS A 102 -8.41 5.41 -6.24
N LYS A 103 -7.43 5.10 -7.09
CA LYS A 103 -7.61 5.17 -8.56
C LYS A 103 -8.72 4.24 -9.04
N MET A 104 -8.81 3.03 -8.49
CA MET A 104 -9.90 2.09 -8.79
C MET A 104 -11.26 2.65 -8.38
N ALA A 105 -11.35 3.31 -7.22
CA ALA A 105 -12.57 3.98 -6.77
C ALA A 105 -12.95 5.17 -7.68
N ASP A 106 -11.96 5.82 -8.30
CA ASP A 106 -12.13 6.87 -9.30
C ASP A 106 -12.40 6.29 -10.72
N GLY A 107 -12.62 4.98 -10.87
CA GLY A 107 -12.95 4.32 -12.15
C GLY A 107 -11.74 3.85 -12.97
N ARG A 108 -10.51 4.02 -12.47
CA ARG A 108 -9.26 3.63 -13.14
C ARG A 108 -8.78 2.26 -12.69
N LEU A 109 -9.06 1.24 -13.50
CA LEU A 109 -8.78 -0.17 -13.23
C LEU A 109 -7.50 -0.69 -13.91
N ASP A 110 -6.80 0.14 -14.67
CA ASP A 110 -5.59 -0.18 -15.46
C ASP A 110 -4.30 -0.32 -14.63
N GLU A 111 -4.33 0.07 -13.36
CA GLU A 111 -3.14 0.20 -12.54
C GLU A 111 -2.81 -1.09 -11.80
N ILE A 112 -1.69 -1.71 -12.18
CA ILE A 112 -1.20 -2.94 -11.54
C ILE A 112 -0.34 -2.58 -10.32
N ILE A 113 -0.69 -3.14 -9.17
CA ILE A 113 0.14 -3.03 -7.96
C ILE A 113 1.30 -4.03 -8.07
N PRO A 114 2.56 -3.57 -8.05
CA PRO A 114 3.71 -4.46 -8.14
C PRO A 114 3.87 -5.28 -6.86
N VAL A 115 3.77 -6.60 -6.97
CA VAL A 115 3.98 -7.54 -5.87
C VAL A 115 5.49 -7.74 -5.67
N ARG A 116 6.03 -7.15 -4.60
CA ARG A 116 7.48 -7.13 -4.32
C ARG A 116 7.91 -8.14 -3.25
N THR A 117 6.96 -8.69 -2.52
CA THR A 117 7.16 -9.56 -1.36
C THR A 117 6.26 -10.79 -1.48
N HIS A 118 6.66 -11.91 -0.90
CA HIS A 118 5.88 -13.16 -0.89
C HIS A 118 5.16 -13.37 0.47
N ASP A 119 4.99 -12.29 1.23
CA ASP A 119 4.34 -12.27 2.54
C ASP A 119 2.87 -11.84 2.43
N GLU A 120 2.23 -11.59 3.57
CA GLU A 120 0.84 -11.13 3.65
C GLU A 120 0.62 -9.81 2.91
N ILE A 121 1.63 -8.92 2.89
CA ILE A 121 1.56 -7.65 2.16
C ILE A 121 1.51 -7.93 0.66
N GLY A 122 2.37 -8.82 0.16
CA GLY A 122 2.35 -9.26 -1.23
C GLY A 122 1.00 -9.84 -1.65
N LYS A 123 0.47 -10.77 -0.83
CA LYS A 123 -0.84 -11.41 -1.07
C LYS A 123 -1.98 -10.39 -1.13
N ILE A 124 -1.98 -9.36 -0.29
CA ILE A 124 -3.00 -8.31 -0.35
C ILE A 124 -2.90 -7.55 -1.69
N GLY A 125 -1.68 -7.26 -2.16
CA GLY A 125 -1.45 -6.66 -3.47
C GLY A 125 -2.03 -7.52 -4.61
N GLU A 126 -1.78 -8.83 -4.57
CA GLU A 126 -2.37 -9.78 -5.52
C GLU A 126 -3.89 -9.74 -5.49
N ARG A 127 -4.51 -9.78 -4.30
CA ARG A 127 -5.98 -9.72 -4.18
C ARG A 127 -6.60 -8.44 -4.72
N ILE A 128 -5.92 -7.30 -4.56
CA ILE A 128 -6.40 -6.03 -5.13
C ILE A 128 -6.29 -6.06 -6.66
N ASN A 129 -5.21 -6.64 -7.21
CA ASN A 129 -5.08 -6.82 -8.65
C ASN A 129 -6.17 -7.78 -9.20
N ASP A 130 -6.43 -8.90 -8.51
CA ASP A 130 -7.52 -9.83 -8.86
C ASP A 130 -8.88 -9.09 -8.88
N LEU A 131 -9.12 -8.21 -7.90
CA LEU A 131 -10.34 -7.41 -7.83
C LEU A 131 -10.45 -6.43 -9.02
N ALA A 132 -9.35 -5.76 -9.39
CA ALA A 132 -9.33 -4.85 -10.53
C ALA A 132 -9.64 -5.60 -11.83
N MET A 133 -9.04 -6.78 -12.02
CA MET A 133 -9.26 -7.65 -13.18
C MET A 133 -10.72 -8.13 -13.25
N ASN A 134 -11.30 -8.58 -12.14
CA ASN A 134 -12.69 -9.02 -12.10
C ASN A 134 -13.67 -7.88 -12.43
N LEU A 135 -13.38 -6.65 -11.98
CA LEU A 135 -14.19 -5.49 -12.33
C LEU A 135 -14.12 -5.19 -13.84
N GLN A 136 -12.92 -5.26 -14.44
CA GLN A 136 -12.76 -5.10 -15.89
C GLN A 136 -13.54 -6.16 -16.67
N GLU A 137 -13.50 -7.43 -16.23
CA GLU A 137 -14.24 -8.53 -16.87
C GLU A 137 -15.76 -8.32 -16.80
N ILE A 138 -16.28 -7.93 -15.62
CA ILE A 138 -17.70 -7.64 -15.44
C ILE A 138 -18.14 -6.52 -16.39
N LEU A 139 -17.36 -5.44 -16.47
CA LEU A 139 -17.71 -4.35 -17.35
C LEU A 139 -17.66 -4.80 -18.82
N LEU A 140 -16.66 -5.60 -19.23
CA LEU A 140 -16.56 -6.14 -20.60
C LEU A 140 -17.80 -6.97 -20.96
N HIS A 141 -18.29 -7.77 -20.02
CA HIS A 141 -19.53 -8.52 -20.18
C HIS A 141 -20.73 -7.58 -20.41
N ILE A 142 -20.83 -6.48 -19.65
CA ILE A 142 -21.88 -5.47 -19.83
C ILE A 142 -21.77 -4.82 -21.22
N TRP A 143 -20.57 -4.46 -21.65
CA TRP A 143 -20.35 -3.86 -22.98
C TRP A 143 -20.76 -4.81 -24.12
N SER A 144 -20.36 -6.08 -24.04
CA SER A 144 -20.72 -7.08 -25.03
C SER A 144 -22.24 -7.31 -25.06
N HIS A 145 -22.87 -7.34 -23.90
CA HIS A 145 -24.31 -7.56 -23.79
C HIS A 145 -25.11 -6.36 -24.32
N THR A 146 -24.74 -5.13 -23.97
CA THR A 146 -25.38 -3.90 -24.48
C THR A 146 -25.22 -3.76 -25.99
N THR A 147 -24.05 -4.07 -26.54
CA THR A 147 -23.79 -4.06 -27.99
C THR A 147 -24.67 -5.06 -28.73
N CYS A 148 -24.77 -6.29 -28.21
CA CYS A 148 -25.63 -7.33 -28.78
C CYS A 148 -27.11 -6.92 -28.72
N SER A 149 -27.60 -6.45 -27.57
CA SER A 149 -28.97 -5.98 -27.41
C SER A 149 -29.31 -4.82 -28.34
N LYS A 150 -28.38 -3.87 -28.56
CA LYS A 150 -28.56 -2.77 -29.52
C LYS A 150 -28.73 -3.28 -30.96
N ALA A 151 -27.94 -4.26 -31.38
CA ALA A 151 -28.08 -4.88 -32.71
C ALA A 151 -29.42 -5.60 -32.89
N ILE A 152 -29.99 -6.16 -31.81
CA ILE A 152 -31.33 -6.75 -31.82
C ILE A 152 -32.40 -5.65 -31.92
N LEU A 153 -32.27 -4.55 -31.17
CA LEU A 153 -33.20 -3.42 -31.27
C LEU A 153 -33.21 -2.80 -32.67
N ASP A 154 -32.05 -2.66 -33.31
CA ASP A 154 -31.95 -2.15 -34.67
C ASP A 154 -32.68 -3.07 -35.69
N GLN A 155 -32.64 -4.39 -35.48
CA GLN A 155 -33.44 -5.35 -36.26
C GLN A 155 -34.95 -5.19 -36.00
N ILE A 156 -35.35 -4.98 -34.75
CA ILE A 156 -36.76 -4.74 -34.39
C ILE A 156 -37.27 -3.45 -35.04
N ASP A 157 -36.49 -2.37 -35.00
CA ASP A 157 -36.82 -1.11 -35.66
C ASP A 157 -37.00 -1.27 -37.18
N GLU A 158 -36.17 -2.09 -37.81
CA GLU A 158 -36.30 -2.41 -39.23
C GLU A 158 -37.60 -3.18 -39.52
N ILE A 159 -37.93 -4.18 -38.70
CA ILE A 159 -39.21 -4.91 -38.80
C ILE A 159 -40.39 -3.95 -38.64
N ILE A 160 -40.34 -3.06 -37.65
CA ILE A 160 -41.38 -2.05 -37.40
C ILE A 160 -41.60 -1.16 -38.63
N ARG A 161 -40.51 -0.64 -39.23
CA ARG A 161 -40.60 0.19 -40.46
C ARG A 161 -41.11 -0.60 -41.65
N SER A 162 -40.70 -1.87 -41.80
CA SER A 162 -41.11 -2.72 -42.91
C SER A 162 -42.60 -3.03 -42.89
N GLN A 163 -43.20 -3.21 -41.71
CA GLN A 163 -44.65 -3.39 -41.56
C GLN A 163 -45.43 -2.11 -41.85
N LYS A 164 -44.93 -0.94 -41.40
CA LYS A 164 -45.57 0.36 -41.65
C LYS A 164 -45.60 0.75 -43.13
N SER A 165 -44.68 0.20 -43.93
CA SER A 165 -44.53 0.50 -45.37
C SER A 165 -45.40 -0.37 -46.28
N ARG A 166 -46.07 -1.40 -45.75
CA ARG A 166 -47.06 -2.17 -46.51
C ARG A 166 -48.36 -1.36 -46.60
N PRO A 167 -48.87 -1.02 -47.80
CA PRO A 167 -50.20 -0.46 -47.93
C PRO A 167 -51.21 -1.54 -47.53
N THR A 168 -51.75 -1.47 -46.30
CA THR A 168 -52.78 -2.39 -45.82
C THR A 168 -54.15 -1.75 -46.04
N GLU A 169 -54.92 -2.33 -46.96
CA GLU A 169 -56.35 -2.10 -47.14
C GLU A 169 -57.22 -2.67 -46.00
N ASP A 170 -56.61 -3.26 -44.96
CA ASP A 170 -57.36 -3.86 -43.85
C ASP A 170 -56.87 -3.33 -42.49
N CYS A 171 -57.83 -2.84 -41.71
CA CYS A 171 -57.63 -1.99 -40.55
C CYS A 171 -57.74 -2.84 -39.27
N SER A 172 -56.60 -3.19 -38.62
CA SER A 172 -56.50 -3.49 -37.17
C SER A 172 -55.08 -3.90 -36.71
N SER A 173 -54.18 -4.30 -37.61
CA SER A 173 -52.86 -4.86 -37.27
C SER A 173 -51.73 -3.82 -37.24
N GLY A 174 -51.99 -2.64 -36.66
CA GLY A 174 -50.91 -1.71 -36.35
C GLY A 174 -50.02 -2.30 -35.24
N ILE A 175 -48.72 -2.07 -35.32
CA ILE A 175 -47.83 -2.37 -34.20
C ILE A 175 -48.37 -1.65 -32.96
N PRO A 176 -48.63 -2.36 -31.85
CA PRO A 176 -49.19 -1.73 -30.66
C PRO A 176 -48.24 -0.64 -30.18
N LEU A 177 -48.76 0.56 -29.92
CA LEU A 177 -48.02 1.72 -29.39
C LEU A 177 -47.12 1.34 -28.20
N GLN A 178 -47.56 0.36 -27.39
CA GLN A 178 -46.81 -0.20 -26.26
C GLN A 178 -45.48 -0.84 -26.67
N LEU A 179 -45.42 -1.60 -27.76
CA LEU A 179 -44.16 -2.23 -28.19
C LEU A 179 -43.13 -1.18 -28.62
N GLN A 180 -43.60 -0.08 -29.23
CA GLN A 180 -42.72 1.01 -29.63
C GLN A 180 -42.18 1.79 -28.41
N GLU A 181 -43.01 1.97 -27.39
CA GLU A 181 -42.62 2.55 -26.10
C GLU A 181 -41.61 1.66 -25.35
N ASP A 182 -41.87 0.34 -25.31
CA ASP A 182 -40.98 -0.64 -24.67
C ASP A 182 -39.59 -0.70 -25.36
N VAL A 183 -39.57 -0.72 -26.69
CA VAL A 183 -38.32 -0.73 -27.49
C VAL A 183 -37.51 0.54 -27.23
N GLN A 184 -38.18 1.69 -27.15
CA GLN A 184 -37.53 2.97 -26.85
C GLN A 184 -36.97 2.99 -25.42
N SER A 185 -37.74 2.50 -24.43
CA SER A 185 -37.28 2.42 -23.04
C SER A 185 -36.07 1.49 -22.88
N VAL A 186 -36.06 0.34 -23.56
CA VAL A 186 -34.90 -0.57 -23.54
C VAL A 186 -33.68 0.07 -24.23
N ARG A 187 -33.89 0.83 -25.30
CA ARG A 187 -32.81 1.57 -25.98
C ARG A 187 -32.15 2.58 -25.04
N GLU A 188 -32.96 3.37 -24.32
CA GLU A 188 -32.47 4.35 -23.34
C GLU A 188 -31.68 3.67 -22.21
N ASN A 189 -32.21 2.58 -21.63
CA ASN A 189 -31.48 1.82 -20.59
C ASN A 189 -30.13 1.27 -21.09
N ILE A 190 -30.06 0.84 -22.36
CA ILE A 190 -28.82 0.36 -22.96
C ILE A 190 -27.81 1.50 -23.14
N GLU A 191 -28.26 2.69 -23.52
CA GLU A 191 -27.41 3.87 -23.64
C GLU A 191 -26.87 4.29 -22.26
N ASP A 192 -27.71 4.33 -21.23
CA ASP A 192 -27.29 4.59 -19.85
C ASP A 192 -26.23 3.58 -19.36
N MET A 193 -26.42 2.29 -19.67
CA MET A 193 -25.44 1.25 -19.33
C MET A 193 -24.13 1.43 -20.10
N GLN A 194 -24.18 1.82 -21.38
CA GLN A 194 -22.98 2.11 -22.17
C GLN A 194 -22.24 3.33 -21.62
N ASP A 195 -22.95 4.38 -21.23
CA ASP A 195 -22.37 5.59 -20.63
C ASP A 195 -21.76 5.28 -19.25
N MET A 196 -22.42 4.47 -18.43
CA MET A 196 -21.86 3.99 -17.16
C MET A 196 -20.56 3.24 -17.38
N VAL A 197 -20.52 2.34 -18.36
CA VAL A 197 -19.32 1.56 -18.70
C VAL A 197 -18.20 2.47 -19.22
N GLN A 198 -18.53 3.46 -20.05
CA GLN A 198 -17.57 4.45 -20.57
C GLN A 198 -17.04 5.40 -19.49
N SER A 199 -17.78 5.62 -18.40
CA SER A 199 -17.31 6.43 -17.26
C SER A 199 -16.11 5.81 -16.53
N PHE A 200 -15.86 4.51 -16.74
CA PHE A 200 -14.61 3.87 -16.31
C PHE A 200 -13.54 4.14 -17.36
N ASP A 201 -12.67 5.11 -17.09
CA ASP A 201 -11.54 5.57 -17.92
C ASP A 201 -10.61 4.44 -18.45
N ALA A 202 -10.69 3.23 -17.91
CA ALA A 202 -9.74 2.14 -18.11
C ALA A 202 -10.12 1.11 -19.19
N PHE A 203 -11.20 1.33 -19.94
CA PHE A 203 -11.76 0.23 -20.74
C PHE A 203 -10.83 -0.37 -21.78
N TYR A 204 -9.94 0.42 -22.38
CA TYR A 204 -8.71 -0.01 -23.06
C TYR A 204 -7.94 1.25 -23.51
N ASP A 205 -6.83 1.63 -22.86
CA ASP A 205 -5.75 2.32 -23.58
C ASP A 205 -4.97 1.27 -24.39
N ILE A 206 -5.65 0.53 -25.26
CA ILE A 206 -4.92 -0.03 -26.41
C ILE A 206 -4.80 1.15 -27.33
N ARG A 207 -3.64 1.82 -27.29
CA ARG A 207 -3.19 2.58 -28.45
C ARG A 207 -3.12 1.62 -29.62
N LEU A 208 -4.21 1.51 -30.38
CA LEU A 208 -4.24 0.88 -31.68
C LEU A 208 -3.37 1.73 -32.61
N LYS A 209 -2.08 1.44 -32.62
CA LYS A 209 -1.20 1.83 -33.71
C LYS A 209 -1.29 0.71 -34.75
N ASP A 210 -2.07 0.94 -35.79
CA ASP A 210 -2.14 0.06 -36.97
C ASP A 210 -2.62 -1.39 -36.70
N GLY A 211 -3.62 -1.57 -35.83
CA GLY A 211 -4.38 -2.83 -35.76
C GLY A 211 -3.62 -4.04 -35.21
N LYS A 212 -2.57 -3.84 -34.40
CA LYS A 212 -1.87 -4.93 -33.69
C LYS A 212 -1.70 -4.61 -32.20
N ILE A 213 -1.94 -5.61 -31.37
CA ILE A 213 -1.69 -5.58 -29.92
C ILE A 213 -0.17 -5.56 -29.73
N VAL A 214 0.36 -4.50 -29.12
CA VAL A 214 1.76 -4.42 -28.72
C VAL A 214 1.77 -4.47 -27.20
N GLU A 215 2.31 -5.55 -26.64
CA GLU A 215 2.61 -5.63 -25.20
C GLU A 215 3.68 -4.58 -24.86
N THR A 216 3.54 -3.93 -23.70
CA THR A 216 4.60 -3.08 -23.13
C THR A 216 5.57 -3.93 -22.34
#